data_AF-A0A0I9SMN4-F1
#
_entry.id   AF-A0A0I9SMN4-F1
#
_cell.length_a   1.000
_cell.length_b   1.000
_cell.length_c   1.000
_cell.angle_alpha   90.00
_cell.angle_beta   90.00
_cell.angle_gamma   90.00
#
_symmetry.space_group_name_H-M   'P 1'
#
loop_
_entity.id
_entity.type
_entity.pdbx_description
1 polymer ?
#
loop_
_entity_poly.entity_id
_entity_poly.type
_entity_poly.pdbx_seq_one_letter_code
_entity_poly.pdbx_strand_id
1 'polypeptide(L)'
;MDKAYEAGKHDQWIRFSFYNGQMDLPLARHMIIAQHLFGGADDFEAALQKELILRHAAGAKLRLKLERPKVGRKAQHRQKIATILAVRANVDLEYLWDNAYQATRWLAEHDNAWLMGKLSTPKRLPEVVEEVSDLRDSAYAAILLSGAENLYRISKGQKRVNLNNLQKLLPVRLPRCPKLRKRRFPLASQQAELLMESVWHFRLRRLIFALANMKRLNLPMNTGSLGMVSSVPNTVFQALVSFFEWDLEDFARNGVDAETLLKSTGLPRNWQGPPGFNQVLGGTAYYRNKSVAEST
;
A
#
# COMPACT_ATOMS: atom_id res chain seq x y z
N MET A 1 13.16 -20.07 -27.55
CA MET A 1 12.82 -20.32 -26.14
C MET A 1 12.12 -19.07 -25.57
N ASP A 2 11.48 -19.13 -24.39
CA ASP A 2 10.77 -17.96 -23.83
C ASP A 2 11.77 -16.89 -23.37
N LYS A 3 11.67 -15.68 -23.92
CA LYS A 3 12.62 -14.57 -23.68
C LYS A 3 12.74 -14.15 -22.22
N ALA A 4 11.72 -14.38 -21.39
CA ALA A 4 11.79 -14.06 -19.96
C ALA A 4 12.54 -15.14 -19.17
N TYR A 5 12.45 -16.40 -19.60
CA TYR A 5 13.27 -17.49 -19.08
C TYR A 5 14.74 -17.29 -19.44
N GLU A 6 15.04 -16.98 -20.71
CA GLU A 6 16.41 -16.67 -21.19
C GLU A 6 17.03 -15.48 -20.43
N ALA A 7 16.21 -14.52 -19.98
CA ALA A 7 16.65 -13.36 -19.21
C ALA A 7 16.78 -13.63 -17.69
N GLY A 8 16.73 -14.88 -17.24
CA GLY A 8 16.96 -15.26 -15.83
C GLY A 8 15.83 -14.91 -14.86
N LYS A 9 14.64 -14.54 -15.36
CA LYS A 9 13.48 -14.13 -14.52
C LYS A 9 12.64 -15.33 -14.07
N HIS A 10 13.29 -16.33 -13.50
CA HIS A 10 12.68 -17.63 -13.18
C HIS A 10 11.55 -17.52 -12.12
N ASP A 11 11.66 -16.55 -11.20
CA ASP A 11 10.70 -16.28 -10.12
C ASP A 11 9.43 -15.54 -10.58
N GLN A 12 9.46 -14.93 -11.78
CA GLN A 12 8.36 -14.16 -12.36
C GLN A 12 7.86 -14.74 -13.69
N TRP A 13 8.39 -15.89 -14.07
CA TRP A 13 8.14 -16.49 -15.37
C TRP A 13 6.68 -16.93 -15.53
N ILE A 14 6.08 -17.48 -14.46
CA ILE A 14 4.66 -17.86 -14.38
C ILE A 14 3.90 -16.77 -13.60
N ARG A 15 3.85 -15.55 -14.13
CA ARG A 15 2.94 -14.52 -13.60
C ARG A 15 1.65 -14.51 -14.39
N PHE A 16 0.54 -14.62 -13.67
CA PHE A 16 -0.80 -14.39 -14.19
C PHE A 16 -1.10 -12.90 -14.15
N SER A 17 -1.34 -12.30 -15.31
CA SER A 17 -1.92 -10.96 -15.39
C SER A 17 -3.44 -11.08 -15.43
N PHE A 18 -4.16 -10.04 -15.00
CA PHE A 18 -5.61 -9.99 -15.07
C PHE A 18 -6.02 -8.79 -15.91
N TYR A 19 -6.73 -9.04 -17.00
CA TYR A 19 -7.28 -8.01 -17.88
C TYR A 19 -8.78 -8.23 -18.03
N ASN A 20 -9.59 -7.20 -17.77
CA ASN A 20 -11.07 -7.26 -17.80
C ASN A 20 -11.68 -8.46 -17.03
N GLY A 21 -11.06 -8.85 -15.91
CA GLY A 21 -11.53 -9.97 -15.09
C GLY A 21 -11.20 -11.36 -15.65
N GLN A 22 -10.51 -11.44 -16.78
CA GLN A 22 -9.94 -12.68 -17.30
C GLN A 22 -8.45 -12.76 -16.97
N MET A 23 -8.01 -13.98 -16.66
CA MET A 23 -6.62 -14.29 -16.40
C MET A 23 -5.90 -14.37 -17.75
N ASP A 24 -4.98 -13.45 -17.98
CA ASP A 24 -4.16 -13.37 -19.18
C ASP A 24 -2.74 -13.87 -18.86
N LEU A 25 -2.27 -14.84 -19.64
CA LEU A 25 -0.92 -15.37 -19.61
C LEU A 25 -0.48 -15.56 -21.08
N PRO A 26 0.77 -15.19 -21.45
CA PRO A 26 1.23 -15.36 -22.83
C PRO A 26 1.02 -16.80 -23.32
N LEU A 27 0.43 -16.97 -24.51
CA LEU A 27 0.03 -18.27 -25.08
C LEU A 27 1.15 -19.32 -25.05
N ALA A 28 2.38 -18.91 -25.34
CA ALA A 28 3.55 -19.79 -25.31
C ALA A 28 3.77 -20.46 -23.94
N ARG A 29 3.44 -19.76 -22.84
CA ARG A 29 3.58 -20.30 -21.48
C ARG A 29 2.44 -21.24 -21.11
N HIS A 30 1.22 -20.97 -21.59
CA HIS A 30 0.12 -21.92 -21.50
C HIS A 30 0.49 -23.24 -22.18
N MET A 31 1.08 -23.18 -23.37
CA MET A 31 1.48 -24.37 -24.10
C MET A 31 2.61 -25.14 -23.41
N ILE A 32 3.61 -24.47 -22.84
CA ILE A 32 4.68 -25.14 -22.09
C ILE A 32 4.15 -25.84 -20.84
N ILE A 33 3.26 -25.18 -20.08
CA ILE A 33 2.66 -25.76 -18.88
C ILE A 33 1.73 -26.92 -19.26
N ALA A 34 0.92 -26.77 -20.30
CA ALA A 34 0.05 -27.85 -20.79
C ALA A 34 0.89 -29.06 -21.24
N GLN A 35 1.95 -28.84 -22.01
CA GLN A 35 2.86 -29.90 -22.42
C GLN A 35 3.55 -30.58 -21.22
N HIS A 36 3.92 -29.81 -20.18
CA HIS A 36 4.54 -30.37 -18.98
C HIS A 36 3.55 -31.19 -18.13
N LEU A 37 2.33 -30.71 -17.95
CA LEU A 37 1.33 -31.34 -17.09
C LEU A 37 0.65 -32.54 -17.75
N PHE A 38 0.47 -32.50 -19.07
CA PHE A 38 -0.33 -33.49 -19.79
C PHE A 38 0.49 -34.29 -20.80
N GLY A 39 1.75 -33.94 -21.07
CA GLY A 39 2.64 -34.73 -21.93
C GLY A 39 2.34 -34.64 -23.44
N GLY A 40 1.13 -34.24 -23.82
CA GLY A 40 0.72 -34.08 -25.22
C GLY A 40 -0.63 -33.37 -25.36
N ALA A 41 -0.95 -32.96 -26.58
CA ALA A 41 -2.18 -32.23 -26.89
C ALA A 41 -3.44 -33.11 -26.69
N ASP A 42 -3.38 -34.37 -27.08
CA ASP A 42 -4.51 -35.32 -26.99
C ASP A 42 -4.89 -35.58 -25.52
N ASP A 43 -3.89 -35.76 -24.65
CA ASP A 43 -4.08 -35.97 -23.22
C ASP A 43 -4.62 -34.72 -22.52
N PHE A 44 -4.20 -33.53 -22.96
CA PHE A 44 -4.74 -32.27 -22.49
C PHE A 44 -6.21 -32.10 -22.88
N GLU A 45 -6.57 -32.40 -24.13
CA GLU A 45 -7.95 -32.32 -24.61
C GLU A 45 -8.86 -33.31 -23.87
N ALA A 46 -8.39 -34.55 -23.67
CA ALA A 46 -9.10 -35.55 -22.88
C ALA A 46 -9.34 -35.10 -21.42
N ALA A 47 -8.36 -34.43 -20.80
CA ALA A 47 -8.50 -33.87 -19.45
C ALA A 47 -9.49 -32.69 -19.42
N LEU A 48 -9.46 -31.81 -20.43
CA LEU A 48 -10.36 -30.67 -20.54
C LEU A 48 -11.83 -31.11 -20.69
N GLN A 49 -12.07 -32.13 -21.51
CA GLN A 49 -13.41 -32.72 -21.67
C GLN A 49 -13.93 -33.32 -20.36
N LYS A 50 -13.07 -34.04 -19.61
CA LYS A 50 -13.42 -34.56 -18.27
C LYS A 50 -13.78 -33.44 -17.28
N GLU A 51 -13.02 -32.34 -17.27
CA GLU A 51 -13.29 -31.21 -16.39
C GLU A 51 -14.58 -30.44 -16.78
N LEU A 52 -14.85 -30.29 -18.09
CA LEU A 52 -16.11 -29.73 -18.57
C LEU A 52 -17.31 -30.55 -18.09
N ILE A 53 -17.24 -31.87 -18.15
CA ILE A 53 -18.29 -32.77 -17.65
C ILE A 53 -18.47 -32.58 -16.13
N LEU A 54 -17.37 -32.53 -15.36
CA LEU A 54 -17.40 -32.33 -13.91
C LEU A 54 -17.95 -30.94 -13.52
N ARG A 55 -17.63 -29.88 -14.27
CA ARG A 55 -18.17 -28.53 -14.05
C ARG A 55 -19.66 -28.43 -14.35
N HIS A 56 -20.14 -29.11 -15.39
CA HIS A 56 -21.57 -29.19 -15.67
C HIS A 56 -22.32 -29.98 -14.58
N ALA A 57 -21.74 -31.06 -14.06
CA ALA A 57 -22.29 -31.81 -12.93
C ALA A 57 -22.27 -31.02 -11.60
N ALA A 58 -21.21 -30.26 -11.33
CA ALA A 58 -21.09 -29.42 -10.13
C ALA A 58 -21.96 -28.15 -10.18
N GLY A 59 -22.23 -27.63 -11.38
CA GLY A 59 -23.13 -26.48 -11.60
C GLY A 59 -24.57 -26.72 -11.15
N ALA A 60 -25.02 -27.99 -11.09
CA ALA A 60 -26.33 -28.37 -10.59
C ALA A 60 -26.45 -28.34 -9.05
N LYS A 61 -25.34 -28.49 -8.31
CA LYS A 61 -25.36 -28.57 -6.83
C LYS A 61 -24.90 -27.31 -6.09
N LEU A 62 -24.41 -26.27 -6.79
CA LEU A 62 -23.87 -25.05 -6.17
C LEU A 62 -24.75 -23.79 -6.35
N ARG A 63 -26.06 -23.97 -6.58
CA ARG A 63 -27.05 -22.88 -6.62
C ARG A 63 -27.92 -22.73 -5.37
N LEU A 64 -27.51 -23.24 -4.22
CA LEU A 64 -28.01 -22.73 -2.94
C LEU A 64 -27.22 -21.48 -2.53
N LYS A 65 -27.32 -20.42 -3.36
CA LYS A 65 -27.05 -19.07 -2.88
C LYS A 65 -28.19 -18.72 -1.94
N LEU A 66 -27.85 -18.51 -0.66
CA LEU A 66 -28.68 -17.79 0.29
C LEU A 66 -29.21 -16.52 -0.41
N GLU A 67 -30.49 -16.51 -0.78
CA GLU A 67 -31.14 -15.35 -1.37
C GLU A 67 -31.13 -14.23 -0.32
N ARG A 68 -30.19 -13.30 -0.44
CA ARG A 68 -30.39 -11.98 0.17
C ARG A 68 -31.57 -11.33 -0.56
N PRO A 69 -32.54 -10.74 0.15
CA PRO A 69 -33.67 -10.09 -0.49
C PRO A 69 -33.16 -9.09 -1.53
N LYS A 70 -33.65 -9.20 -2.77
CA LYS A 70 -33.31 -8.28 -3.86
C LYS A 70 -33.89 -6.90 -3.53
N VAL A 71 -33.19 -6.14 -2.69
CA VAL A 71 -33.46 -4.72 -2.49
C VAL A 71 -33.32 -4.06 -3.87
N GLY A 72 -34.41 -3.51 -4.40
CA GLY A 72 -34.42 -2.91 -5.73
C GLY A 72 -33.32 -1.84 -5.89
N ARG A 73 -32.76 -1.68 -7.09
CA ARG A 73 -31.63 -0.74 -7.36
C ARG A 73 -31.84 0.64 -6.73
N LYS A 74 -33.07 1.18 -6.78
CA LYS A 74 -33.47 2.43 -6.12
C LYS A 74 -33.15 2.46 -4.62
N ALA A 75 -33.54 1.42 -3.90
CA ALA A 75 -33.32 1.33 -2.45
C ALA A 75 -31.83 1.11 -2.10
N GLN A 76 -31.06 0.45 -2.97
CA GLN A 76 -29.61 0.34 -2.80
C GLN A 76 -28.91 1.71 -2.94
N HIS A 77 -29.27 2.49 -3.97
CA HIS A 77 -28.72 3.84 -4.16
C HIS A 77 -29.12 4.78 -3.02
N ARG A 78 -30.39 4.75 -2.59
CA ARG A 78 -30.87 5.51 -1.42
C ARG A 78 -30.13 5.14 -0.15
N GLN A 79 -29.93 3.86 0.12
CA GLN A 79 -29.20 3.39 1.31
C GLN A 79 -27.76 3.90 1.31
N LYS A 80 -27.09 3.87 0.16
CA LYS A 80 -25.70 4.33 0.02
C LYS A 80 -25.58 5.83 0.34
N ILE A 81 -26.45 6.67 -0.22
CA ILE A 81 -26.46 8.11 0.08
C ILE A 81 -26.86 8.37 1.53
N ALA A 82 -27.88 7.69 2.06
CA ALA A 82 -28.31 7.83 3.46
C ALA A 82 -27.18 7.50 4.45
N THR A 83 -26.38 6.48 4.16
CA THR A 83 -25.22 6.10 4.98
C THR A 83 -24.17 7.20 4.99
N ILE A 84 -23.89 7.82 3.84
CA ILE A 84 -22.93 8.93 3.74
C ILE A 84 -23.42 10.14 4.52
N LEU A 85 -24.70 10.49 4.39
CA LEU A 85 -25.33 11.60 5.10
C LEU A 85 -25.38 11.37 6.62
N ALA A 86 -25.54 10.13 7.08
CA ALA A 86 -25.54 9.76 8.50
C ALA A 86 -24.15 9.86 9.13
N VAL A 87 -23.08 9.55 8.38
CA VAL A 87 -21.70 9.57 8.88
C VAL A 87 -21.10 10.98 8.85
N ARG A 88 -21.58 11.88 7.98
CA ARG A 88 -21.00 13.21 7.76
C ARG A 88 -22.02 14.34 7.88
N ALA A 89 -21.75 15.26 8.81
CA ALA A 89 -22.60 16.42 9.07
C ALA A 89 -22.58 17.47 7.95
N ASN A 90 -21.55 17.56 7.09
CA ASN A 90 -21.48 18.56 6.02
C ASN A 90 -21.21 17.87 4.68
N VAL A 91 -22.28 17.42 4.03
CA VAL A 91 -22.22 16.75 2.73
C VAL A 91 -23.12 17.55 1.81
N ASP A 92 -22.53 18.16 0.79
CA ASP A 92 -23.21 18.84 -0.30
C ASP A 92 -23.32 17.91 -1.53
N LEU A 93 -23.98 18.40 -2.57
CA LEU A 93 -24.18 17.64 -3.80
C LEU A 93 -22.85 17.33 -4.50
N GLU A 94 -21.90 18.27 -4.48
CA GLU A 94 -20.57 18.13 -5.08
C GLU A 94 -19.78 16.99 -4.42
N TYR A 95 -19.80 16.92 -3.08
CA TYR A 95 -19.18 15.83 -2.33
C TYR A 95 -19.77 14.46 -2.70
N LEU A 96 -21.08 14.38 -2.95
CA LEU A 96 -21.74 13.15 -3.40
C LEU A 96 -21.34 12.75 -4.82
N TRP A 97 -21.08 13.71 -5.71
CA TRP A 97 -20.54 13.41 -7.04
C TRP A 97 -19.16 12.78 -6.96
N ASP A 98 -18.29 13.30 -6.10
CA ASP A 98 -16.91 12.79 -5.94
C ASP A 98 -16.84 11.43 -5.24
N ASN A 99 -17.72 11.18 -4.27
CA ASN A 99 -17.58 10.05 -3.35
C ASN A 99 -18.65 8.96 -3.53
N ALA A 100 -19.73 9.26 -4.27
CA ALA A 100 -20.83 8.34 -4.53
C ALA A 100 -21.37 8.43 -5.96
N TYR A 101 -20.53 8.82 -6.92
CA TYR A 101 -20.86 9.12 -8.32
C TYR A 101 -22.02 8.31 -8.91
N GLN A 102 -21.94 6.98 -8.95
CA GLN A 102 -22.98 6.16 -9.57
C GLN A 102 -24.34 6.22 -8.86
N ALA A 103 -24.36 6.33 -7.53
CA ALA A 103 -25.60 6.49 -6.80
C ALA A 103 -26.18 7.90 -6.95
N THR A 104 -25.31 8.92 -6.95
CA THR A 104 -25.68 10.32 -7.15
C THR A 104 -26.25 10.54 -8.54
N ARG A 105 -25.56 10.04 -9.58
CA ARG A 105 -26.02 10.09 -10.98
C ARG A 105 -27.36 9.42 -11.16
N TRP A 106 -27.49 8.17 -10.70
CA TRP A 106 -28.74 7.42 -10.88
C TRP A 106 -29.92 8.10 -10.18
N LEU A 107 -29.73 8.59 -8.95
CA LEU A 107 -30.77 9.30 -8.21
C LEU A 107 -31.06 10.68 -8.79
N ALA A 108 -30.08 11.40 -9.32
CA ALA A 108 -30.32 12.67 -10.01
C ALA A 108 -31.17 12.47 -11.28
N GLU A 109 -30.96 11.37 -12.00
CA GLU A 109 -31.72 11.04 -13.22
C GLU A 109 -33.12 10.46 -12.92
N HIS A 110 -33.28 9.67 -11.85
CA HIS A 110 -34.50 8.86 -11.62
C HIS A 110 -35.27 9.17 -10.33
N ASP A 111 -34.72 9.97 -9.41
CA ASP A 111 -35.29 10.21 -8.07
C ASP A 111 -34.79 11.53 -7.43
N ASN A 112 -34.66 12.58 -8.25
CA ASN A 112 -33.99 13.82 -7.85
C ASN A 112 -34.68 14.53 -6.66
N ALA A 113 -36.01 14.47 -6.61
CA ALA A 113 -36.80 15.04 -5.51
C ALA A 113 -36.41 14.42 -4.15
N TRP A 114 -36.12 13.11 -4.12
CA TRP A 114 -35.67 12.45 -2.89
C TRP A 114 -34.25 12.88 -2.51
N LEU A 115 -33.35 12.98 -3.48
CA LEU A 115 -31.96 13.39 -3.27
C LEU A 115 -31.88 14.83 -2.72
N MET A 116 -32.55 15.77 -3.38
CA MET A 116 -32.59 17.18 -2.96
C MET A 116 -33.34 17.36 -1.64
N GLY A 117 -34.42 16.61 -1.39
CA GLY A 117 -35.13 16.63 -0.12
C GLY A 117 -34.24 16.19 1.05
N LYS A 118 -33.38 15.19 0.85
CA LYS A 118 -32.42 14.74 1.86
C LYS A 118 -31.25 15.71 2.10
N LEU A 119 -30.83 16.43 1.06
CA LEU A 119 -29.80 17.47 1.18
C LEU A 119 -30.33 18.74 1.85
N SER A 120 -31.63 19.04 1.66
CA SER A 120 -32.29 20.22 2.21
C SER A 120 -32.83 20.04 3.62
N THR A 121 -32.78 18.82 4.18
CA THR A 121 -33.26 18.59 5.55
C THR A 121 -32.28 19.25 6.54
N PRO A 122 -32.71 20.22 7.37
CA PRO A 122 -31.81 20.87 8.32
C PRO A 122 -31.27 19.83 9.30
N LYS A 123 -29.94 19.71 9.36
CA LYS A 123 -29.27 18.72 10.22
C LYS A 123 -29.37 19.19 11.67
N ARG A 124 -29.86 18.31 12.55
CA ARG A 124 -29.58 18.43 13.98
C ARG A 124 -28.05 18.38 14.13
N LEU A 125 -27.47 19.49 14.55
CA LEU A 125 -26.09 19.50 15.03
C LEU A 125 -26.02 18.46 16.16
N PRO A 126 -25.13 17.45 16.08
CA PRO A 126 -24.83 16.66 17.25
C PRO A 126 -24.34 17.64 18.31
N GLU A 127 -24.96 17.61 19.49
CA GLU A 127 -24.39 18.25 20.68
C GLU A 127 -22.90 17.92 20.72
N VAL A 128 -22.08 18.97 20.78
CA VAL A 128 -20.66 18.84 21.09
C VAL A 128 -20.62 18.39 22.54
N VAL A 129 -20.78 17.09 22.76
CA VAL A 129 -20.31 16.46 23.98
C VAL A 129 -18.82 16.73 23.97
N GLU A 130 -18.33 17.50 24.94
CA GLU A 130 -16.92 17.59 25.24
C GLU A 130 -16.45 16.18 25.60
N GLU A 131 -16.07 15.39 24.59
CA GLU A 131 -15.42 14.10 24.78
C GLU A 131 -14.04 14.41 25.33
N VAL A 132 -13.95 14.41 26.67
CA VAL A 132 -12.72 14.54 27.43
C VAL A 132 -11.69 13.55 26.89
N SER A 133 -10.44 14.02 26.72
CA SER A 133 -9.31 13.20 26.29
C SER A 133 -9.24 11.91 27.11
N ASP A 134 -9.00 10.79 26.44
CA ASP A 134 -8.91 9.48 27.10
C ASP A 134 -7.75 9.47 28.10
N LEU A 135 -7.98 9.00 29.33
CA LEU A 135 -6.98 8.99 30.42
C LEU A 135 -5.67 8.29 30.05
N ARG A 136 -5.70 7.42 29.03
CA ARG A 136 -4.53 6.67 28.56
C ARG A 136 -3.66 7.44 27.56
N ASP A 137 -4.05 8.65 27.15
CA ASP A 137 -3.38 9.39 26.07
C ASP A 137 -1.90 9.68 26.36
N SER A 138 -1.59 10.15 27.57
CA SER A 138 -0.21 10.38 28.01
C SER A 138 0.62 9.10 28.04
N ALA A 139 0.05 8.01 28.58
CA ALA A 139 0.69 6.70 28.62
C ALA A 139 0.96 6.17 27.19
N TYR A 140 0.01 6.36 26.27
CA TYR A 140 0.18 5.95 24.88
C TYR A 140 1.26 6.78 24.18
N ALA A 141 1.32 8.09 24.41
CA ALA A 141 2.41 8.92 23.90
C ALA A 141 3.79 8.43 24.39
N ALA A 142 3.92 8.09 25.68
CA ALA A 142 5.16 7.56 26.24
C ALA A 142 5.56 6.18 25.67
N ILE A 143 4.59 5.28 25.43
CA ILE A 143 4.82 3.99 24.79
C ILE A 143 5.31 4.19 23.34
N LEU A 144 4.71 5.12 22.60
CA LEU A 144 5.12 5.43 21.24
C LEU A 144 6.55 5.97 21.19
N LEU A 145 6.89 6.90 22.08
CA LEU A 145 8.22 7.51 22.14
C LEU A 145 9.29 6.46 22.45
N SER A 146 9.11 5.68 23.51
CA SER A 146 10.09 4.65 23.91
C SER A 146 10.17 3.48 22.91
N GLY A 147 9.04 3.03 22.38
CA GLY A 147 9.00 1.93 21.42
C GLY A 147 9.52 2.27 20.02
N ALA A 148 9.47 3.55 19.62
CA ALA A 148 9.97 3.98 18.32
C ALA A 148 11.49 3.84 18.18
N GLU A 149 12.26 4.04 19.25
CA GLU A 149 13.71 3.86 19.24
C GLU A 149 14.13 2.45 18.79
N ASN A 150 13.39 1.42 19.23
CA ASN A 150 13.62 0.05 18.77
C ASN A 150 13.29 -0.14 17.28
N LEU A 151 12.32 0.61 16.73
CA LEU A 151 11.99 0.55 15.30
C LEU A 151 13.03 1.28 14.42
N TYR A 152 13.71 2.29 14.97
CA TYR A 152 14.77 3.02 14.27
C TYR A 152 16.09 2.23 14.20
N ARG A 153 16.33 1.32 15.13
CA ARG A 153 17.57 0.52 15.19
C ARG A 153 17.89 -0.17 13.85
N ILE A 154 19.12 0.03 13.38
CA ILE A 154 19.62 -0.61 12.17
C ILE A 154 19.84 -2.09 12.45
N SER A 155 18.98 -2.95 11.90
CA SER A 155 18.99 -4.40 12.16
C SER A 155 18.43 -5.20 10.97
N LYS A 156 18.49 -6.54 11.03
CA LYS A 156 17.86 -7.37 9.99
C LYS A 156 16.34 -7.26 10.09
N GLY A 157 15.66 -7.01 8.97
CA GLY A 157 14.19 -6.94 8.92
C GLY A 157 13.60 -5.63 9.44
N GLN A 158 14.34 -4.52 9.29
CA GLN A 158 13.88 -3.19 9.69
C GLN A 158 12.47 -2.88 9.18
N LYS A 159 11.66 -2.30 10.05
CA LYS A 159 10.33 -1.82 9.72
C LYS A 159 10.36 -0.29 9.65
N ARG A 160 9.67 0.26 8.66
CA ARG A 160 9.47 1.71 8.57
C ARG A 160 8.67 2.18 9.78
N VAL A 161 9.09 3.29 10.38
CA VAL A 161 8.32 3.93 11.45
C VAL A 161 7.17 4.71 10.81
N ASN A 162 6.04 4.04 10.64
CA ASN A 162 4.80 4.61 10.12
C ASN A 162 3.67 4.40 11.12
N LEU A 163 2.54 5.08 10.93
CA LEU A 163 1.39 5.00 11.83
C LEU A 163 0.96 3.54 12.11
N ASN A 164 0.96 2.67 11.10
CA ASN A 164 0.55 1.28 11.26
C ASN A 164 1.49 0.48 12.16
N ASN A 165 2.80 0.70 12.07
CA ASN A 165 3.78 0.01 12.91
C ASN A 165 3.85 0.63 14.31
N LEU A 166 3.69 1.95 14.43
CA LEU A 166 3.58 2.65 15.72
C LEU A 166 2.35 2.16 16.51
N GLN A 167 1.20 2.02 15.85
CA GLN A 167 -0.02 1.49 16.49
C GLN A 167 0.10 0.05 17.00
N LYS A 168 1.07 -0.74 16.50
CA LYS A 168 1.32 -2.10 17.00
C LYS A 168 2.08 -2.11 18.33
N LEU A 169 2.69 -0.99 18.72
CA LEU A 169 3.35 -0.85 20.02
C LEU A 169 2.33 -0.62 21.14
N LEU A 170 1.14 -0.13 20.80
CA LEU A 170 0.11 0.22 21.77
C LEU A 170 -0.69 -1.01 22.21
N PRO A 171 -1.13 -1.09 23.48
CA PRO A 171 -2.01 -2.15 23.97
C PRO A 171 -3.33 -2.22 23.20
N VAL A 172 -3.86 -1.06 22.82
CA VAL A 172 -5.07 -0.93 21.98
C VAL A 172 -4.77 0.05 20.85
N ARG A 173 -5.22 -0.28 19.64
CA ARG A 173 -5.00 0.58 18.47
C ARG A 173 -5.77 1.89 18.60
N LEU A 174 -5.13 2.98 18.20
CA LEU A 174 -5.77 4.28 18.08
C LEU A 174 -6.92 4.26 17.06
N PRO A 175 -7.94 5.13 17.20
CA PRO A 175 -9.00 5.26 16.22
C PRO A 175 -8.48 5.47 14.80
N ARG A 176 -9.06 4.75 13.82
CA ARG A 176 -8.68 4.86 12.40
C ARG A 176 -8.97 6.24 11.83
N CYS A 177 -10.10 6.85 12.23
CA CYS A 177 -10.49 8.18 11.78
C CYS A 177 -9.53 9.23 12.37
N PRO A 178 -8.77 9.99 11.56
CA PRO A 178 -7.80 10.97 12.06
C PRO A 178 -8.43 12.04 12.96
N LYS A 179 -9.64 12.52 12.62
CA LYS A 179 -10.35 13.53 13.41
C LYS A 179 -10.70 13.00 14.81
N LEU A 180 -11.24 11.79 14.89
CA LEU A 180 -11.56 11.13 16.16
C LEU A 180 -10.29 10.84 16.97
N ARG A 181 -9.22 10.40 16.30
CA ARG A 181 -7.92 10.14 16.91
C ARG A 181 -7.35 11.37 17.60
N LYS A 182 -7.30 12.51 16.88
CA LYS A 182 -6.76 13.78 17.38
C LYS A 182 -7.60 14.37 18.52
N ARG A 183 -8.91 14.13 18.51
CA ARG A 183 -9.80 14.57 19.59
C ARG A 183 -9.66 13.72 20.85
N ARG A 184 -9.71 12.39 20.71
CA ARG A 184 -9.70 11.45 21.85
C ARG A 184 -8.30 11.19 22.43
N PHE A 185 -7.28 11.24 21.57
CA PHE A 185 -5.88 10.98 21.91
C PHE A 185 -4.96 12.05 21.30
N PRO A 186 -5.06 13.32 21.70
CA PRO A 186 -4.28 14.42 21.12
C PRO A 186 -2.77 14.22 21.25
N LEU A 187 -2.28 13.84 22.44
CA LEU A 187 -0.84 13.67 22.71
C LEU A 187 -0.27 12.49 21.93
N ALA A 188 -0.92 11.31 22.00
CA ALA A 188 -0.45 10.14 21.26
C ALA A 188 -0.56 10.35 19.74
N SER A 189 -1.55 11.10 19.27
CA SER A 189 -1.68 11.44 17.85
C SER A 189 -0.54 12.36 17.37
N GLN A 190 -0.23 13.40 18.14
CA GLN A 190 0.87 14.32 17.85
C GLN A 190 2.21 13.59 17.90
N GLN A 191 2.44 12.79 18.94
CA GLN A 191 3.66 12.00 19.10
C GLN A 191 3.84 11.01 17.93
N ALA A 192 2.76 10.36 17.49
CA ALA A 192 2.82 9.48 16.33
C ALA A 192 3.23 10.23 15.05
N GLU A 193 2.72 11.44 14.82
CA GLU A 193 3.06 12.27 13.65
C GLU A 193 4.53 12.71 13.69
N LEU A 194 5.06 13.10 14.85
CA LEU A 194 6.46 13.48 15.02
C LEU A 194 7.44 12.31 14.80
N LEU A 195 7.04 11.09 15.16
CA LEU A 195 7.87 9.89 15.00
C LEU A 195 7.80 9.29 13.58
N MET A 196 6.91 9.77 12.72
CA MET A 196 6.79 9.20 11.39
C MET A 196 8.06 9.45 10.56
N GLU A 197 8.59 8.36 10.06
CA GLU A 197 9.74 8.33 9.16
C GLU A 197 9.27 8.39 7.71
N SER A 198 10.01 9.13 6.88
CA SER A 198 9.80 9.15 5.43
C SER A 198 10.12 7.79 4.80
N VAL A 199 9.68 7.57 3.56
CA VAL A 199 10.08 6.37 2.82
C VAL A 199 11.58 6.38 2.51
N TRP A 200 12.14 7.55 2.24
CA TRP A 200 13.55 7.73 1.89
C TRP A 200 14.48 7.43 3.05
N HIS A 201 14.22 8.01 4.21
CA HIS A 201 15.02 7.75 5.41
C HIS A 201 14.96 6.26 5.80
N PHE A 202 13.80 5.63 5.67
CA PHE A 202 13.69 4.17 5.87
C PHE A 202 14.56 3.38 4.88
N ARG A 203 14.56 3.73 3.60
CA ARG A 203 15.40 3.06 2.58
C ARG A 203 16.88 3.32 2.82
N LEU A 204 17.25 4.52 3.26
CA LEU A 204 18.60 4.86 3.68
C LEU A 204 19.09 3.93 4.79
N ARG A 205 18.33 3.77 5.88
CA ARG A 205 18.69 2.84 6.97
C ARG A 205 18.84 1.39 6.49
N ARG A 206 17.98 0.95 5.56
CA ARG A 206 18.08 -0.40 4.97
C ARG A 206 19.33 -0.58 4.13
N LEU A 207 19.71 0.44 3.37
CA LEU A 207 20.91 0.42 2.56
C LEU A 207 22.16 0.41 3.44
N ILE A 208 22.22 1.29 4.45
CA ILE A 208 23.32 1.34 5.42
C ILE A 208 23.50 0.00 6.13
N PHE A 209 22.40 -0.64 6.56
CA PHE A 209 22.46 -2.00 7.11
C PHE A 209 23.10 -2.99 6.13
N ALA A 210 22.72 -2.94 4.85
CA ALA A 210 23.28 -3.83 3.85
C ALA A 210 24.77 -3.58 3.67
N LEU A 211 25.20 -2.32 3.49
CA LEU A 211 26.61 -1.92 3.36
C LEU A 211 27.46 -2.44 4.52
N ALA A 212 27.00 -2.24 5.75
CA ALA A 212 27.67 -2.72 6.96
C ALA A 212 27.79 -4.26 7.04
N ASN A 213 26.90 -4.99 6.35
CA ASN A 213 26.90 -6.45 6.36
C ASN A 213 27.59 -7.07 5.14
N MET A 214 27.90 -6.33 4.08
CA MET A 214 28.48 -6.90 2.85
C MET A 214 29.82 -7.61 3.12
N LYS A 215 30.74 -6.93 3.82
CA LYS A 215 32.05 -7.48 4.19
C LYS A 215 31.90 -8.70 5.11
N ARG A 216 31.01 -8.62 6.11
CA ARG A 216 30.73 -9.73 7.04
C ARG A 216 30.17 -10.97 6.33
N LEU A 217 29.39 -10.76 5.28
CA LEU A 217 28.78 -11.84 4.49
C LEU A 217 29.64 -12.30 3.31
N ASN A 218 30.83 -11.71 3.13
CA ASN A 218 31.72 -11.95 1.99
C ASN A 218 31.01 -11.81 0.62
N LEU A 219 30.13 -10.81 0.51
CA LEU A 219 29.40 -10.52 -0.71
C LEU A 219 30.03 -9.35 -1.47
N PRO A 220 30.03 -9.38 -2.82
CA PRO A 220 30.58 -8.29 -3.62
C PRO A 220 29.73 -7.02 -3.46
N MET A 221 30.40 -5.87 -3.40
CA MET A 221 29.77 -4.54 -3.27
C MET A 221 29.18 -4.06 -4.61
N ASN A 222 28.19 -4.79 -5.14
CA ASN A 222 27.51 -4.45 -6.37
C ASN A 222 25.99 -4.36 -6.18
N THR A 223 25.31 -3.80 -7.18
CA THR A 223 23.87 -3.54 -7.17
C THR A 223 23.02 -4.79 -6.94
N GLY A 224 23.43 -5.94 -7.48
CA GLY A 224 22.72 -7.21 -7.34
C GLY A 224 22.73 -7.70 -5.89
N SER A 225 23.91 -7.83 -5.31
CA SER A 225 24.06 -8.32 -3.93
C SER A 225 23.49 -7.33 -2.91
N LEU A 226 23.67 -6.02 -3.11
CA LEU A 226 23.05 -5.00 -2.26
C LEU A 226 21.53 -4.99 -2.39
N GLY A 227 20.99 -5.23 -3.58
CA GLY A 227 19.56 -5.40 -3.80
C GLY A 227 18.99 -6.59 -3.01
N MET A 228 19.70 -7.72 -2.98
CA MET A 228 19.29 -8.90 -2.20
C MET A 228 19.28 -8.63 -0.69
N VAL A 229 20.34 -8.01 -0.16
CA VAL A 229 20.48 -7.79 1.29
C VAL A 229 19.57 -6.65 1.78
N SER A 230 19.53 -5.54 1.04
CA SER A 230 18.77 -4.35 1.44
C SER A 230 17.29 -4.43 1.06
N SER A 231 16.93 -5.15 -0.01
CA SER A 231 15.66 -5.05 -0.75
C SER A 231 15.24 -3.60 -1.08
N VAL A 232 16.22 -2.72 -1.26
CA VAL A 232 16.04 -1.36 -1.77
C VAL A 232 16.10 -1.39 -3.31
N PRO A 233 15.17 -0.74 -4.03
CA PRO A 233 15.21 -0.67 -5.49
C PRO A 233 16.51 -0.05 -6.00
N ASN A 234 17.03 -0.57 -7.13
CA ASN A 234 18.30 -0.11 -7.70
C ASN A 234 18.32 1.41 -7.99
N THR A 235 17.21 1.99 -8.45
CA THR A 235 17.12 3.44 -8.70
C THR A 235 17.36 4.28 -7.45
N VAL A 236 16.90 3.80 -6.30
CA VAL A 236 17.08 4.46 -5.00
C VAL A 236 18.50 4.27 -4.52
N PHE A 237 19.06 3.08 -4.70
CA PHE A 237 20.45 2.79 -4.37
C PHE A 237 21.38 3.77 -5.09
N GLN A 238 21.25 3.88 -6.42
CA GLN A 238 22.05 4.81 -7.23
C GLN A 238 21.85 6.25 -6.76
N ALA A 239 20.61 6.68 -6.54
CA ALA A 239 20.32 8.03 -6.04
C ALA A 239 21.00 8.33 -4.69
N LEU A 240 21.00 7.38 -3.75
CA LEU A 240 21.63 7.58 -2.45
C LEU A 240 23.16 7.56 -2.54
N VAL A 241 23.75 6.60 -3.25
CA VAL A 241 25.20 6.52 -3.42
C VAL A 241 25.75 7.77 -4.10
N SER A 242 25.09 8.23 -5.18
CA SER A 242 25.49 9.47 -5.85
C SER A 242 25.28 10.71 -4.98
N PHE A 243 24.17 10.79 -4.24
CA PHE A 243 23.88 11.95 -3.39
C PHE A 243 24.89 12.14 -2.24
N PHE A 244 25.37 11.04 -1.65
CA PHE A 244 26.38 11.10 -0.59
C PHE A 244 27.81 10.88 -1.07
N GLU A 245 28.01 10.69 -2.38
CA GLU A 245 29.32 10.40 -2.97
C GLU A 245 30.07 9.26 -2.24
N TRP A 246 29.34 8.19 -1.90
CA TRP A 246 29.91 7.09 -1.13
C TRP A 246 30.92 6.28 -1.96
N ASP A 247 32.15 6.16 -1.44
CA ASP A 247 33.17 5.26 -1.99
C ASP A 247 32.87 3.80 -1.61
N LEU A 248 32.25 3.09 -2.55
CA LEU A 248 31.90 1.68 -2.38
C LEU A 248 33.12 0.76 -2.37
N GLU A 249 34.23 1.15 -3.01
CA GLU A 249 35.46 0.36 -2.97
C GLU A 249 36.09 0.44 -1.58
N ASP A 250 36.12 1.63 -0.99
CA ASP A 250 36.59 1.80 0.37
C ASP A 250 35.71 1.04 1.36
N PHE A 251 34.38 1.11 1.22
CA PHE A 251 33.45 0.34 2.04
C PHE A 251 33.66 -1.17 1.90
N ALA A 252 34.02 -1.66 0.70
CA ALA A 252 34.35 -3.07 0.49
C ALA A 252 35.65 -3.48 1.19
N ARG A 253 36.69 -2.63 1.13
CA ARG A 253 38.00 -2.89 1.75
C ARG A 253 37.94 -2.80 3.28
N ASN A 254 37.38 -1.71 3.81
CA ASN A 254 37.47 -1.36 5.21
C ASN A 254 36.26 -1.88 6.01
N GLY A 255 35.11 -2.02 5.37
CA GLY A 255 33.84 -2.27 6.04
C GLY A 255 33.22 -0.94 6.53
N VAL A 256 32.00 -1.03 7.04
CA VAL A 256 31.20 0.15 7.40
C VAL A 256 30.56 -0.06 8.77
N ASP A 257 30.72 0.90 9.67
CA ASP A 257 29.90 0.97 10.88
C ASP A 257 28.58 1.68 10.56
N ALA A 258 27.47 0.99 10.81
CA ALA A 258 26.15 1.43 10.38
C ALA A 258 25.66 2.69 11.11
N GLU A 259 25.90 2.77 12.42
CA GLU A 259 25.43 3.89 13.24
C GLU A 259 26.25 5.15 12.95
N THR A 260 27.57 5.01 12.77
CA THR A 260 28.46 6.09 12.38
C THR A 260 28.12 6.62 10.98
N LEU A 261 27.87 5.74 10.01
CA LEU A 261 27.47 6.16 8.66
C LEU A 261 26.09 6.84 8.64
N LEU A 262 25.12 6.37 9.41
CA LEU A 262 23.81 7.04 9.48
C LEU A 262 23.95 8.44 10.10
N LYS A 263 24.73 8.57 11.18
CA LYS A 263 24.99 9.86 11.83
C LYS A 263 25.70 10.85 10.89
N SER A 264 26.68 10.39 10.11
CA SER A 264 27.40 11.27 9.18
C SER A 264 26.53 11.85 8.06
N THR A 265 25.39 11.21 7.74
CA THR A 265 24.45 11.78 6.75
C THR A 265 23.78 13.06 7.24
N GLY A 266 23.66 13.27 8.56
CA GLY A 266 23.02 14.47 9.14
C GLY A 266 21.54 14.65 8.80
N LEU A 267 20.90 13.65 8.16
CA LEU A 267 19.55 13.82 7.63
C LEU A 267 18.47 13.58 8.68
N PRO A 268 17.39 14.39 8.67
CA PRO A 268 16.27 14.16 9.55
C PRO A 268 15.41 12.99 9.08
N ARG A 269 14.68 12.36 10.01
CA ARG A 269 13.81 11.20 9.75
C ARG A 269 12.69 11.48 8.75
N ASN A 270 12.29 12.75 8.61
CA ASN A 270 11.27 13.21 7.67
C ASN A 270 11.85 13.61 6.29
N TRP A 271 13.14 13.41 6.04
CA TRP A 271 13.79 13.77 4.77
C TRP A 271 13.12 13.11 3.57
N GLN A 272 12.76 13.91 2.56
CA GLN A 272 11.98 13.46 1.40
C GLN A 272 12.83 12.98 0.22
N GLY A 273 14.12 12.75 0.43
CA GLY A 273 15.05 12.24 -0.57
C GLY A 273 15.91 13.31 -1.24
N PRO A 274 16.81 12.89 -2.14
CA PRO A 274 17.69 13.80 -2.87
C PRO A 274 16.89 14.80 -3.73
N PRO A 275 17.38 16.05 -3.88
CA PRO A 275 16.74 17.03 -4.75
C PRO A 275 16.67 16.52 -6.21
N GLY A 276 15.58 16.84 -6.90
CA GLY A 276 15.37 16.43 -8.30
C GLY A 276 14.89 14.99 -8.51
N PHE A 277 14.85 14.16 -7.46
CA PHE A 277 14.33 12.79 -7.57
C PHE A 277 12.80 12.75 -7.37
N ASN A 278 12.06 13.04 -8.45
CA ASN A 278 10.59 13.12 -8.43
C ASN A 278 9.86 11.77 -8.60
N GLN A 279 10.58 10.64 -8.54
CA GLN A 279 9.96 9.34 -8.77
C GLN A 279 9.18 8.88 -7.52
N VAL A 280 7.91 8.50 -7.69
CA VAL A 280 7.08 7.99 -6.60
C VAL A 280 7.64 6.67 -6.09
N LEU A 281 8.23 6.71 -4.91
CA LEU A 281 8.84 5.57 -4.26
C LEU A 281 7.83 4.77 -3.42
N GLY A 282 6.73 4.30 -4.02
CA GLY A 282 5.85 3.30 -3.38
C GLY A 282 4.41 3.27 -3.87
N GLY A 283 3.90 2.07 -4.14
CA GLY A 283 2.52 1.78 -4.51
C GLY A 283 2.17 2.24 -5.93
N THR A 284 1.51 1.39 -6.71
CA THR A 284 0.82 1.78 -7.96
C THR A 284 -0.38 2.68 -7.63
N ALA A 285 -0.14 3.82 -7.01
CA ALA A 285 -1.10 4.90 -6.95
C ALA A 285 -0.86 5.77 -8.19
N TYR A 286 -1.71 5.60 -9.19
CA TYR A 286 -1.76 6.47 -10.37
C TYR A 286 -2.00 7.90 -9.88
N TYR A 287 -1.00 8.77 -10.04
CA TYR A 287 -1.20 10.21 -9.95
C TYR A 287 -1.14 10.80 -11.36
N ARG A 288 -2.06 11.73 -11.62
CA ARG A 288 -2.11 12.50 -12.86
C ARG A 288 -0.89 13.42 -12.87
N ASN A 289 0.03 13.22 -13.80
CA ASN A 289 1.09 14.20 -14.07
C ASN A 289 0.41 15.52 -14.43
N LYS A 290 0.53 16.53 -13.57
CA LYS A 290 0.38 17.91 -14.03
C LYS A 290 1.69 18.24 -14.73
N SER A 291 1.64 18.39 -16.05
CA SER A 291 2.72 19.01 -16.79
C SER A 291 3.00 20.37 -16.17
N VAL A 292 4.24 20.59 -15.77
CA VAL A 292 4.73 21.92 -15.43
C VAL A 292 4.69 22.71 -16.74
N ALA A 293 3.83 23.71 -16.81
CA ALA A 293 3.87 24.67 -17.90
C ALA A 293 5.17 25.47 -17.73
N GLU A 294 6.07 25.33 -18.69
CA GLU A 294 7.20 26.24 -18.85
C GLU A 294 6.64 27.65 -19.02
N SER A 295 6.92 28.51 -18.05
CA SER A 295 6.64 29.93 -18.13
C SER A 295 7.74 30.51 -19.03
N THR A 296 7.35 30.92 -20.24
CA THR A 296 8.14 31.83 -21.06
C THR A 296 7.91 33.25 -20.58
#